data_AF-A0A3B9QNG1-F1
#
_entry.id   AF-A0A3B9QNG1-F1
#
_cell.length_a   1.000
_cell.length_b   1.000
_cell.length_c   1.000
_cell.angle_alpha   90.00
_cell.angle_beta   90.00
_cell.angle_gamma   90.00
#
_symmetry.space_group_name_H-M   'P 1'
#
loop_
_entity.id
_entity.type
_entity.pdbx_description
1 polymer ?
#
loop_
_entity_poly.entity_id
_entity_poly.type
_entity_poly.pdbx_seq_one_letter_code
_entity_poly.pdbx_strand_id
1 'polypeptide(L)'
;MTEVQIDRENRRIRVRFADGQAGWIPVTEIEQAGPPVRLNLNRVELPNPYEIIIGTEEGRTIEVPWDFARGYCDPQFQEREREQARQGQAQLGERIRKLRKQAGLTQKELAERSGIGRVTLSRLERGDHSPRYGTLFALAEALGVSVTDLLVDRTRSE
;
A
#
# COMPACT_ATOMS: atom_id res chain seq x y z
N MET A 1 7.51 -23.53 -8.63
CA MET A 1 8.39 -22.59 -9.36
C MET A 1 7.50 -21.54 -9.99
N THR A 2 7.96 -20.28 -10.10
CA THR A 2 7.17 -19.25 -10.75
C THR A 2 7.15 -19.48 -12.26
N GLU A 3 5.97 -19.40 -12.87
CA GLU A 3 5.76 -19.63 -14.29
C GLU A 3 4.91 -18.52 -14.90
N VAL A 4 5.23 -18.10 -16.13
CA VAL A 4 4.43 -17.11 -16.87
C VAL A 4 3.92 -17.71 -18.16
N GLN A 5 2.62 -17.54 -18.42
CA GLN A 5 1.96 -17.88 -19.69
C GLN A 5 1.47 -16.59 -20.35
N ILE A 6 1.43 -16.55 -21.68
CA ILE A 6 1.10 -15.32 -22.42
C ILE A 6 -0.06 -15.62 -23.37
N ASP A 7 -1.13 -14.83 -23.26
CA ASP A 7 -2.25 -14.81 -24.19
C ASP A 7 -2.20 -13.49 -24.97
N ARG A 8 -1.67 -13.58 -26.19
CA ARG A 8 -1.42 -12.42 -27.06
C ARG A 8 -2.70 -11.88 -27.68
N GLU A 9 -3.67 -12.77 -27.95
CA GLU A 9 -4.96 -12.40 -28.55
C GLU A 9 -5.75 -11.52 -27.60
N ASN A 10 -5.83 -11.92 -26.33
CA ASN A 10 -6.54 -11.16 -25.29
C ASN A 10 -5.64 -10.17 -24.53
N ARG A 11 -4.37 -10.01 -24.95
CA ARG A 11 -3.35 -9.18 -24.29
C ARG A 11 -3.34 -9.32 -22.76
N ARG A 12 -3.07 -10.53 -22.27
CA ARG A 12 -2.95 -10.82 -20.83
C ARG A 12 -1.81 -11.80 -20.56
N ILE A 13 -1.23 -11.71 -19.38
CA ILE A 13 -0.23 -12.67 -18.89
C ILE A 13 -0.80 -13.45 -17.72
N ARG A 14 -0.52 -14.75 -17.63
CA ARG A 14 -0.82 -15.56 -16.47
C ARG A 14 0.44 -15.69 -15.65
N VAL A 15 0.37 -15.35 -14.38
CA VAL A 15 1.47 -15.61 -13.44
C VAL A 15 1.02 -16.73 -12.52
N ARG A 16 1.85 -17.76 -12.35
CA ARG A 16 1.73 -18.78 -11.32
C ARG A 16 2.90 -18.62 -10.37
N PHE A 17 2.61 -18.46 -9.09
CA PHE A 17 3.58 -18.29 -8.02
C PHE A 17 4.03 -19.64 -7.45
N ALA A 18 5.16 -19.63 -6.74
CA ALA A 18 5.72 -20.84 -6.12
C ALA A 18 4.80 -21.49 -5.07
N ASP A 19 3.91 -20.72 -4.44
CA ASP A 19 2.91 -21.19 -3.47
C ASP A 19 1.62 -21.73 -4.13
N GLY A 20 1.61 -21.85 -5.46
CA GLY A 20 0.50 -22.41 -6.22
C GLY A 20 -0.59 -21.41 -6.62
N GLN A 21 -0.56 -20.18 -6.09
CA GLN A 21 -1.49 -19.13 -6.51
C GLN A 21 -1.22 -18.76 -7.97
N ALA A 22 -2.28 -18.52 -8.74
CA ALA A 22 -2.15 -18.15 -10.14
C ALA A 22 -3.35 -17.35 -10.64
N GLY A 23 -3.10 -16.40 -11.54
CA GLY A 23 -4.17 -15.62 -12.16
C GLY A 23 -3.72 -14.93 -13.42
N TRP A 24 -4.69 -14.36 -14.14
CA TRP A 24 -4.47 -13.59 -15.34
C TRP A 24 -4.43 -12.09 -15.02
N ILE A 25 -3.41 -11.43 -15.53
CA ILE A 25 -3.18 -10.00 -15.43
C ILE A 25 -3.38 -9.39 -16.83
N PRO A 26 -4.35 -8.50 -17.02
CA PRO A 26 -4.49 -7.79 -18.29
C PRO A 26 -3.28 -6.87 -18.51
N VAL A 27 -2.71 -6.88 -19.72
CA VAL A 27 -1.53 -6.08 -20.07
C VAL A 27 -1.81 -4.59 -19.98
N THR A 28 -3.06 -4.19 -20.23
CA THR A 28 -3.52 -2.81 -20.07
C THR A 28 -3.37 -2.30 -18.64
N GLU A 29 -3.54 -3.17 -17.63
CA GLU A 29 -3.38 -2.78 -16.23
C GLU A 29 -1.90 -2.56 -15.90
N ILE A 30 -1.01 -3.40 -16.45
CA ILE A 30 0.45 -3.24 -16.30
C ILE A 30 0.93 -1.93 -16.95
N GLU A 31 0.42 -1.62 -18.16
CA GLU A 31 0.71 -0.36 -18.87
C GLU A 31 0.21 0.88 -18.10
N GLN A 32 -0.88 0.76 -17.34
CA GLN A 32 -1.45 1.86 -16.54
C GLN A 32 -0.79 2.03 -15.17
N ALA A 33 -0.21 0.96 -14.62
CA ALA A 33 0.43 0.98 -13.30
C ALA A 33 1.77 1.75 -13.26
N GLY A 34 2.36 2.05 -14.42
CA GLY A 34 3.66 2.69 -14.53
C GLY A 34 3.67 3.89 -15.48
N PRO A 35 4.87 4.31 -15.93
CA PRO A 35 5.01 5.30 -16.99
C PRO A 35 4.26 4.87 -18.25
N PRO A 36 3.75 5.80 -19.07
CA PRO A 36 3.02 5.46 -20.28
C PRO A 36 3.94 4.69 -21.25
N VAL A 37 3.68 3.39 -21.40
CA VAL A 37 4.46 2.48 -22.26
C VAL A 37 3.53 1.52 -23.02
N ARG A 38 4.03 0.97 -24.13
CA ARG A 38 3.42 -0.19 -24.80
C ARG A 38 4.28 -1.42 -24.61
N LEU A 39 3.68 -2.48 -24.08
CA LEU A 39 4.36 -3.73 -23.77
C LEU A 39 4.41 -4.67 -24.96
N ASN A 40 5.60 -5.20 -25.21
CA ASN A 40 5.89 -6.20 -26.23
C ASN A 40 5.87 -7.59 -25.58
N LEU A 41 4.77 -8.31 -25.80
CA LEU A 41 4.52 -9.65 -25.23
C LEU A 41 5.38 -10.75 -25.86
N ASN A 42 6.28 -10.43 -26.80
CA ASN A 42 7.28 -11.37 -27.30
C ASN A 42 8.59 -11.30 -26.49
N ARG A 43 8.72 -10.31 -25.60
CA ARG A 43 9.90 -10.08 -24.77
C ARG A 43 9.51 -10.18 -23.30
N VAL A 44 9.09 -11.36 -22.86
CA VAL A 44 8.79 -11.62 -21.44
C VAL A 44 9.83 -12.57 -20.90
N GLU A 45 10.50 -12.16 -19.82
CA GLU A 45 11.62 -12.87 -19.22
C GLU A 45 11.38 -13.05 -17.72
N LEU A 46 11.78 -14.21 -17.21
CA LEU A 46 11.84 -14.53 -15.78
C LEU A 46 13.32 -14.79 -15.44
N PRO A 47 14.12 -13.75 -15.20
CA PRO A 47 15.55 -13.93 -14.88
C PRO A 47 15.73 -14.74 -13.60
N ASN A 48 14.77 -14.66 -12.68
CA ASN A 48 14.67 -15.50 -11.50
C ASN A 48 13.19 -15.68 -11.08
N PRO A 49 12.88 -16.54 -10.09
CA PRO A 49 11.51 -16.83 -9.68
C PRO A 49 10.72 -15.67 -9.06
N TYR A 50 11.32 -14.51 -8.84
CA TYR A 50 10.71 -13.36 -8.16
C TYR A 50 10.63 -12.11 -9.03
N GLU A 51 11.11 -12.19 -10.28
CA GLU A 51 11.16 -11.07 -11.21
C GLU A 51 10.47 -11.44 -12.52
N ILE A 52 9.57 -10.56 -12.96
CA ILE A 52 8.91 -10.66 -14.27
C ILE A 52 9.28 -9.41 -15.04
N ILE A 53 10.09 -9.57 -16.07
CA ILE A 53 10.55 -8.48 -16.93
C ILE A 53 9.79 -8.54 -18.26
N ILE A 54 9.24 -7.40 -18.68
CA ILE A 54 8.55 -7.27 -19.96
C ILE A 54 9.20 -6.16 -20.78
N GLY A 55 9.61 -6.49 -22.00
CA GLY A 55 10.12 -5.53 -22.97
C GLY A 55 9.03 -4.59 -23.46
N THR A 56 9.39 -3.36 -23.80
CA THR A 56 8.52 -2.40 -24.46
C THR A 56 8.76 -2.39 -25.97
N GLU A 57 7.81 -1.86 -26.73
CA GLU A 57 7.97 -1.65 -28.18
C GLU A 57 9.11 -0.66 -28.50
N GLU A 58 9.47 0.19 -27.55
CA GLU A 58 10.56 1.16 -27.64
C GLU A 58 11.95 0.55 -27.35
N GLY A 59 12.02 -0.76 -27.16
CA GLY A 59 13.27 -1.47 -26.87
C GLY A 59 13.68 -1.48 -25.39
N ARG A 60 12.97 -0.77 -24.51
CA ARG A 60 13.22 -0.75 -23.06
C ARG A 60 12.66 -2.01 -22.40
N THR A 61 12.86 -2.14 -21.09
CA THR A 61 12.28 -3.19 -20.25
C THR A 61 11.64 -2.56 -19.03
N ILE A 62 10.55 -3.16 -18.56
CA ILE A 62 9.92 -2.85 -17.27
C ILE A 62 9.88 -4.10 -16.40
N GLU A 63 9.98 -3.89 -15.10
CA GLU A 63 9.68 -4.91 -14.10
C GLU A 63 8.20 -4.81 -13.74
N VAL A 64 7.50 -5.94 -13.69
CA VAL A 64 6.13 -5.99 -13.13
C VAL A 64 6.25 -6.08 -11.61
N PRO A 65 5.74 -5.08 -10.85
CA PRO A 65 5.82 -5.12 -9.39
C PRO A 65 5.16 -6.38 -8.82
N TRP A 66 5.81 -6.99 -7.84
CA TRP A 66 5.39 -8.29 -7.31
C TRP A 66 4.04 -8.23 -6.56
N ASP A 67 3.83 -7.17 -5.80
CA ASP A 67 2.58 -6.84 -5.11
C ASP A 67 1.43 -6.61 -6.10
N PHE A 68 1.70 -5.89 -7.19
CA PHE A 68 0.75 -5.71 -8.28
C PHE A 68 0.33 -7.06 -8.88
N ALA A 69 1.29 -7.93 -9.23
CA ALA A 69 0.98 -9.25 -9.78
C ALA A 69 0.18 -10.11 -8.78
N ARG A 70 0.55 -10.07 -7.49
CA ARG A 70 -0.18 -10.75 -6.42
C ARG A 70 -1.63 -10.29 -6.30
N GLY A 71 -1.89 -9.00 -6.49
CA GLY A 71 -3.23 -8.44 -6.49
C GLY A 71 -4.20 -9.12 -7.46
N TYR A 72 -3.74 -9.60 -8.62
CA TYR A 72 -4.59 -10.27 -9.62
C TYR A 72 -4.60 -11.80 -9.48
N CYS A 73 -3.56 -12.37 -8.87
CA CYS A 73 -3.33 -13.82 -8.86
C CYS A 73 -3.65 -14.51 -7.53
N ASP A 74 -3.77 -13.74 -6.45
CA ASP A 74 -4.15 -14.23 -5.14
C ASP A 74 -5.39 -13.43 -4.65
N PRO A 75 -6.61 -13.99 -4.76
CA PRO A 75 -7.83 -13.31 -4.33
C PRO A 75 -7.82 -12.88 -2.85
N GLN A 76 -7.05 -13.58 -2.02
CA GLN A 76 -6.92 -13.24 -0.61
C GLN A 76 -5.86 -12.15 -0.39
N PHE A 77 -4.96 -11.88 -1.34
CA PHE A 77 -3.91 -10.88 -1.18
C PHE A 77 -4.48 -9.47 -0.99
N GLN A 78 -5.35 -9.03 -1.91
CA GLN A 78 -5.99 -7.71 -1.79
C GLN A 78 -6.80 -7.58 -0.50
N GLU A 79 -7.49 -8.65 -0.08
CA GLU A 79 -8.28 -8.63 1.15
C GLU A 79 -7.38 -8.55 2.39
N ARG A 80 -6.30 -9.34 2.46
CA ARG A 80 -5.33 -9.27 3.56
C ARG A 80 -4.65 -7.91 3.62
N GLU A 81 -4.27 -7.34 2.49
CA GLU A 81 -3.65 -6.01 2.42
C GLU A 81 -4.62 -4.92 2.90
N ARG A 82 -5.87 -4.94 2.44
CA ARG A 82 -6.92 -4.02 2.90
C ARG A 82 -7.21 -4.17 4.39
N GLU A 83 -7.27 -5.41 4.87
CA GLU A 83 -7.51 -5.69 6.28
C GLU A 83 -6.33 -5.23 7.15
N GLN A 84 -5.09 -5.48 6.74
CA GLN A 84 -3.90 -4.95 7.40
C GLN A 84 -3.90 -3.42 7.42
N ALA A 85 -4.24 -2.78 6.30
CA ALA A 85 -4.35 -1.32 6.23
C ALA A 85 -5.44 -0.78 7.16
N ARG A 86 -6.61 -1.43 7.22
CA ARG A 86 -7.71 -1.07 8.11
C ARG A 86 -7.33 -1.24 9.58
N GLN A 87 -6.67 -2.35 9.93
CA GLN A 87 -6.16 -2.58 11.28
C GLN A 87 -5.11 -1.53 11.67
N GLY A 88 -4.18 -1.21 10.77
CA GLY A 88 -3.18 -0.16 10.99
C GLY A 88 -3.82 1.22 11.18
N GLN A 89 -4.84 1.57 10.40
CA GLN A 89 -5.59 2.82 10.54
C GLN A 89 -6.32 2.89 11.89
N ALA A 90 -6.97 1.81 12.30
CA ALA A 90 -7.66 1.72 13.59
C ALA A 90 -6.67 1.90 14.76
N GLN A 91 -5.55 1.17 14.75
CA GLN A 91 -4.52 1.25 15.80
C GLN A 91 -3.90 2.66 15.89
N LEU A 92 -3.59 3.26 14.75
CA LEU A 92 -3.07 4.62 14.69
C LEU A 92 -4.10 5.63 15.24
N GLY A 93 -5.36 5.51 14.85
CA GLY A 93 -6.44 6.37 15.33
C GLY A 93 -6.62 6.30 16.84
N GLU A 94 -6.65 5.10 17.40
CA GLU A 94 -6.68 4.86 18.84
C GLU A 94 -5.47 5.48 19.55
N ARG A 95 -4.28 5.35 18.96
CA ARG A 95 -3.05 5.89 19.55
C ARG A 95 -3.04 7.41 19.58
N ILE A 96 -3.41 8.07 18.48
CA ILE A 96 -3.58 9.53 18.42
C ILE A 96 -4.58 9.97 19.50
N ARG A 97 -5.72 9.28 19.60
CA ARG A 97 -6.75 9.58 20.61
C ARG A 97 -6.23 9.42 22.05
N LYS A 98 -5.45 8.37 22.32
CA LYS A 98 -4.83 8.10 23.63
C LYS A 98 -3.85 9.20 24.01
N LEU A 99 -2.90 9.51 23.13
CA LEU A 99 -1.88 10.54 23.36
C LEU A 99 -2.50 11.93 23.51
N ARG A 100 -3.50 12.26 22.69
CA ARG A 100 -4.26 13.51 22.82
C ARG A 100 -4.90 13.65 24.20
N LYS A 101 -5.56 12.59 24.68
CA LYS A 101 -6.18 12.58 26.00
C LYS A 101 -5.14 12.70 27.13
N GLN A 102 -3.98 12.04 27.00
CA GLN A 102 -2.88 12.15 27.96
C GLN A 102 -2.30 13.57 28.02
N ALA A 103 -2.25 14.27 26.87
CA ALA A 103 -1.88 15.68 26.78
C ALA A 103 -2.98 16.64 27.27
N GLY A 104 -4.15 16.14 27.70
CA GLY A 104 -5.26 16.96 28.18
C GLY A 104 -5.97 17.78 27.08
N LEU A 105 -5.80 17.41 25.80
CA LEU A 105 -6.31 18.19 24.67
C LEU A 105 -7.67 17.68 24.18
N THR A 106 -8.54 18.60 23.77
CA THR A 106 -9.72 18.33 22.95
C THR A 106 -9.31 18.09 21.49
N GLN A 107 -10.21 17.48 20.69
CA GLN A 107 -9.96 17.35 19.25
C GLN A 107 -9.81 18.72 18.56
N LYS A 108 -10.52 19.75 19.04
CA LYS A 108 -10.39 21.10 18.48
C LYS A 108 -8.97 21.64 18.71
N GLU A 109 -8.48 21.55 19.94
CA GLU A 109 -7.15 22.07 20.29
C GLU A 109 -6.02 21.32 19.58
N LEU A 110 -6.08 19.98 19.49
CA LEU A 110 -5.06 19.24 18.74
C LEU A 110 -5.10 19.58 17.25
N ALA A 111 -6.31 19.69 16.66
CA ALA A 111 -6.47 20.07 15.26
C ALA A 111 -5.85 21.46 14.99
N GLU A 112 -6.12 22.44 15.86
CA GLU A 112 -5.54 23.79 15.77
C GLU A 112 -4.01 23.76 15.89
N ARG A 113 -3.46 23.04 16.89
CA ARG A 113 -2.00 22.94 17.10
C ARG A 113 -1.27 22.24 15.96
N SER A 114 -1.89 21.21 15.36
CA SER A 114 -1.31 20.46 14.24
C SER A 114 -1.62 21.07 12.87
N GLY A 115 -2.38 22.17 12.82
CA GLY A 115 -2.77 22.81 11.55
C GLY A 115 -3.65 21.93 10.65
N ILE A 116 -4.32 20.90 11.20
CA ILE A 116 -5.22 20.04 10.43
C ILE A 116 -6.69 20.36 10.75
N GLY A 117 -7.60 20.01 9.85
CA GLY A 117 -9.03 20.19 10.09
C GLY A 117 -9.54 19.28 11.22
N ARG A 118 -10.42 19.80 12.10
CA ARG A 118 -11.06 19.01 13.18
C ARG A 118 -11.80 17.78 12.66
N VAL A 119 -12.46 17.88 11.50
CA VAL A 119 -13.14 16.74 10.85
C VAL A 119 -12.12 15.69 10.40
N THR A 120 -10.98 16.13 9.87
CA THR A 120 -9.86 15.24 9.51
C THR A 120 -9.34 14.51 10.75
N LEU A 121 -9.05 15.23 11.83
CA LEU A 121 -8.63 14.61 13.09
C LEU A 121 -9.66 13.60 13.61
N SER A 122 -10.95 13.95 13.58
CA SER A 122 -12.02 13.05 14.01
C SER A 122 -12.08 11.77 13.20
N ARG A 123 -11.91 11.84 11.87
CA ARG A 123 -11.84 10.66 11.00
C ARG A 123 -10.58 9.83 11.26
N LEU A 124 -9.44 10.47 11.47
CA LEU A 124 -8.19 9.81 11.82
C LEU A 124 -8.33 9.03 13.13
N GLU A 125 -8.88 9.65 14.19
CA GLU A 125 -9.08 8.99 15.49
C GLU A 125 -10.06 7.81 15.46
N ARG A 126 -10.89 7.69 14.42
CA ARG A 126 -11.79 6.55 14.21
C ARG A 126 -11.19 5.48 13.29
N GLY A 127 -10.03 5.73 12.68
CA GLY A 127 -9.45 4.82 11.68
C GLY A 127 -10.16 4.86 10.33
N ASP A 128 -10.95 5.89 10.03
CA ASP A 128 -11.72 6.00 8.77
C ASP A 128 -10.87 6.51 7.60
N HIS A 129 -9.63 6.94 7.87
CA HIS A 129 -8.80 7.63 6.89
C HIS A 129 -7.31 7.40 7.13
N SER A 130 -6.58 7.18 6.05
CA SER A 130 -5.11 7.14 6.10
C SER A 130 -4.54 8.56 6.11
N PRO A 131 -3.72 8.94 7.11
CA PRO A 131 -3.09 10.24 7.11
C PRO A 131 -2.01 10.33 6.02
N ARG A 132 -1.83 11.53 5.50
CA ARG A 132 -0.64 11.83 4.70
C ARG A 132 0.60 11.83 5.59
N TYR A 133 1.76 11.60 4.99
CA TYR A 133 3.05 11.68 5.70
C TYR A 133 3.18 12.98 6.51
N GLY A 134 2.92 14.14 5.90
CA GLY A 134 2.98 15.43 6.61
C GLY A 134 1.98 15.56 7.77
N THR A 135 0.82 14.90 7.70
CA THR A 135 -0.17 14.90 8.79
C THR A 135 0.35 14.13 10.02
N LEU A 136 1.09 13.04 9.81
CA LEU A 136 1.71 12.29 10.92
C LEU A 136 2.71 13.14 11.69
N PHE A 137 3.58 13.87 10.99
CA PHE A 137 4.57 14.74 11.61
C PHE A 137 3.93 15.91 12.35
N ALA A 138 2.95 16.58 11.73
CA ALA A 138 2.25 17.69 12.37
C ALA A 138 1.51 17.26 13.65
N LEU A 139 0.92 16.06 13.66
CA LEU A 139 0.30 15.49 14.86
C LEU A 139 1.32 15.14 15.93
N ALA A 140 2.43 14.51 15.55
CA ALA A 140 3.50 14.13 16.48
C ALA A 140 4.11 15.37 17.15
N GLU A 141 4.42 16.40 16.36
CA GLU A 141 4.93 17.69 16.84
C GLU A 141 3.93 18.37 17.79
N ALA A 142 2.66 18.48 17.41
CA ALA A 142 1.62 19.08 18.24
C ALA A 142 1.35 18.34 19.57
N LEU A 143 1.64 17.03 19.59
CA LEU A 143 1.55 16.17 20.77
C LEU A 143 2.85 16.12 21.58
N GLY A 144 3.96 16.66 21.06
CA GLY A 144 5.28 16.59 21.69
C GLY A 144 5.86 15.17 21.76
N VAL A 145 5.56 14.32 20.77
CA VAL A 145 6.02 12.92 20.71
C VAL A 145 6.74 12.63 19.41
N SER A 146 7.39 11.47 19.31
CA SER A 146 7.93 11.01 18.03
C SER A 146 6.83 10.44 17.14
N VAL A 147 7.02 10.46 15.81
CA VAL A 147 6.09 9.77 14.88
C VAL A 147 6.01 8.27 15.21
N THR A 148 7.10 7.67 15.71
CA THR A 148 7.10 6.27 16.15
C THR A 148 6.14 6.04 17.31
N ASP A 149 5.93 7.00 18.21
CA ASP A 149 4.94 6.89 19.29
C ASP A 149 3.49 6.86 18.79
N LEU A 150 3.24 7.38 17.58
CA LEU A 150 1.95 7.29 16.90
C LEU A 150 1.74 5.91 16.26
N LEU A 151 2.82 5.29 15.75
CA LEU A 151 2.77 4.07 14.94
C LEU A 151 2.97 2.79 15.76
N VAL A 152 3.71 2.85 16.86
CA VAL A 152 4.11 1.68 17.63
C VAL A 152 3.63 1.81 19.06
N ASP A 153 2.91 0.80 19.54
CA ASP A 153 2.57 0.71 20.94
C ASP A 153 3.73 0.14 21.77
N ARG A 154 4.58 1.03 22.29
CA ARG A 154 5.67 0.65 23.21
C ARG A 154 5.21 0.19 24.60
N THR A 155 3.91 0.17 24.89
CA THR A 155 3.38 -0.36 26.16
C THR A 155 3.11 -1.87 26.17
N ARG A 156 3.38 -2.59 25.07
CA ARG A 156 3.46 -4.07 25.05
C ARG A 156 4.92 -4.52 25.11
N SER A 157 5.53 -4.39 26.27
CA SER A 157 6.82 -5.00 26.57
C SER A 157 6.73 -5.56 27.98
N GLU A 158 6.00 -6.67 28.10
CA GLU A 158 6.04 -7.62 29.23
C GLU A 158 5.87 -9.04 28.65
#